data_AF-H1Y3S9-F1
#
_entry.id   AF-H1Y3S9-F1
#
_cell.length_a   1.000
_cell.length_b   1.000
_cell.length_c   1.000
_cell.angle_alpha   90.00
_cell.angle_beta   90.00
_cell.angle_gamma   90.00
#
_symmetry.space_group_name_H-M   'P 1'
#
loop_
_entity.id
_entity.type
_entity.pdbx_description
1 polymer ?
#
loop_
_entity_poly.entity_id
_entity_poly.type
_entity_poly.pdbx_seq_one_letter_code
_entity_poly.pdbx_strand_id
1 'polypeptide(L)'
;MISLEPDFEDYKNNCLEDLMDLQGEFMKLYDIDSYEHWYYDHGIGAFHFKADDGRNLYFKYVDVGSFSTKANTWNWSWDNQTTPAHVCRGLEKVKAFGQANNFDQLTKGLFEGDDYTGWAMNAIAARLLSAIGAYRVPQEHLFIYFVFTNQLTQEEYDGLKDKYVDCSIHNSGRLSFVCQHISKDQYTGFHEAFESDPLVDDDEEDDYQAWCDECEKIRLSEGEWNDVSMAFAKIKIVCGQCYFEIKKRNQTGQ
;
A
#
# COMPACT_ATOMS: atom_id res chain seq x y z
N MET A 1 -2.22 -15.06 -39.66
CA MET A 1 -1.94 -15.43 -38.26
C MET A 1 -2.99 -14.72 -37.42
N ILE A 2 -4.03 -15.44 -37.01
CA ILE A 2 -5.00 -14.88 -36.06
C ILE A 2 -4.31 -15.00 -34.71
N SER A 3 -3.86 -13.89 -34.14
CA SER A 3 -3.52 -13.84 -32.72
C SER A 3 -4.83 -14.10 -31.99
N LEU A 4 -4.96 -15.27 -31.38
CA LEU A 4 -6.05 -15.53 -30.44
C LEU A 4 -5.75 -14.63 -29.24
N GLU A 5 -6.44 -13.50 -29.14
CA GLU A 5 -6.45 -12.75 -27.90
C GLU A 5 -6.96 -13.71 -26.79
N PRO A 6 -6.30 -13.75 -25.63
CA PRO A 6 -6.73 -14.63 -24.55
C PRO A 6 -8.16 -14.27 -24.16
N ASP A 7 -9.04 -15.27 -24.14
CA ASP A 7 -10.37 -15.10 -23.57
C ASP A 7 -10.24 -14.86 -22.06
N PHE A 8 -11.00 -13.88 -21.53
CA PHE A 8 -10.91 -13.51 -20.12
C PHE A 8 -11.27 -14.68 -19.20
N GLU A 9 -12.28 -15.49 -19.58
CA GLU A 9 -12.72 -16.62 -18.78
C GLU A 9 -11.65 -17.71 -18.76
N ASP A 10 -11.04 -18.03 -19.90
CA ASP A 10 -9.93 -18.97 -19.97
C ASP A 10 -8.73 -18.48 -19.14
N TYR A 11 -8.35 -17.20 -19.26
CA TYR A 11 -7.26 -16.64 -18.48
C TYR A 11 -7.54 -16.69 -16.96
N LYS A 12 -8.74 -16.29 -16.56
CA LYS A 12 -9.22 -16.32 -15.17
C LYS A 12 -9.21 -17.74 -14.60
N ASN A 13 -9.72 -18.72 -15.35
CA ASN A 13 -9.76 -20.12 -14.92
C ASN A 13 -8.35 -20.68 -14.72
N ASN A 14 -7.44 -20.40 -15.66
CA ASN A 14 -6.04 -20.77 -15.50
C ASN A 14 -5.41 -20.11 -14.26
N CYS A 15 -5.71 -18.83 -13.96
CA CYS A 15 -5.20 -18.18 -12.75
C CYS A 15 -5.72 -18.84 -11.47
N LEU A 16 -6.99 -19.26 -11.46
CA LEU A 16 -7.59 -19.96 -10.32
C LEU A 16 -6.92 -21.31 -10.08
N GLU A 17 -6.64 -22.08 -11.13
CA GLU A 17 -5.89 -23.35 -11.03
C GLU A 17 -4.49 -23.13 -10.45
N ASP A 18 -3.73 -22.16 -10.98
CA ASP A 18 -2.43 -21.78 -10.42
C ASP A 18 -2.51 -21.37 -8.95
N LEU A 19 -3.54 -20.60 -8.58
CA LEU A 19 -3.73 -20.16 -7.20
C LEU A 19 -4.03 -21.34 -6.28
N MET A 20 -4.79 -22.34 -6.73
CA MET A 20 -5.06 -23.54 -5.93
C MET A 20 -3.78 -24.31 -5.61
N ASP A 21 -2.91 -24.50 -6.61
CA ASP A 21 -1.61 -25.15 -6.42
C ASP A 21 -0.69 -24.33 -5.53
N LEU A 22 -0.59 -23.01 -5.79
CA LEU A 22 0.20 -22.06 -4.98
C LEU A 22 -0.26 -22.09 -3.51
N GLN A 23 -1.57 -22.02 -3.28
CA GLN A 23 -2.13 -22.03 -1.93
C GLN A 23 -1.85 -23.37 -1.23
N GLY A 24 -1.91 -24.49 -1.96
CA GLY A 24 -1.56 -25.80 -1.41
C GLY A 24 -0.12 -25.86 -0.87
N GLU A 25 0.84 -25.31 -1.59
CA GLU A 25 2.24 -25.22 -1.14
C GLU A 25 2.42 -24.19 -0.02
N PHE A 26 1.76 -23.03 -0.11
CA PHE A 26 1.76 -22.01 0.94
C PHE A 26 1.25 -22.57 2.29
N MET A 27 0.14 -23.30 2.27
CA MET A 27 -0.43 -23.92 3.49
C MET A 27 0.50 -24.97 4.08
N LYS A 28 1.18 -25.78 3.27
CA LYS A 28 2.16 -26.76 3.76
C LYS A 28 3.38 -26.10 4.40
N LEU A 29 3.84 -24.98 3.84
CA LEU A 29 5.05 -24.31 4.29
C LEU A 29 4.83 -23.50 5.58
N TYR A 30 3.68 -22.82 5.68
CA TYR A 30 3.43 -21.85 6.75
C TYR A 30 2.39 -22.31 7.78
N ASP A 31 1.53 -23.27 7.43
CA ASP A 31 0.47 -23.80 8.30
C ASP A 31 -0.35 -22.69 9.00
N ILE A 32 -0.79 -21.71 8.22
CA ILE A 32 -1.44 -20.50 8.75
C ILE A 32 -2.76 -20.78 9.48
N ASP A 33 -3.38 -21.95 9.25
CA ASP A 33 -4.57 -22.40 9.98
C ASP A 33 -4.26 -22.78 11.44
N SER A 34 -2.98 -23.00 11.77
CA SER A 34 -2.52 -23.26 13.14
C SER A 34 -2.35 -21.99 14.00
N TYR A 35 -2.74 -20.82 13.49
CA TYR A 35 -2.65 -19.53 14.18
C TYR A 35 -4.06 -19.03 14.51
N GLU A 36 -4.30 -18.73 15.79
CA GLU A 36 -5.62 -18.33 16.29
C GLU A 36 -6.00 -16.89 15.91
N HIS A 37 -5.00 -16.06 15.59
CA HIS A 37 -5.18 -14.63 15.37
C HIS A 37 -4.48 -14.16 14.10
N TRP A 38 -5.11 -13.17 13.46
CA TRP A 38 -4.53 -12.45 12.34
C TRP A 38 -4.76 -10.95 12.51
N TYR A 39 -3.80 -10.18 12.01
CA TYR A 39 -3.84 -8.72 11.96
C TYR A 39 -3.27 -8.27 10.62
N TYR A 40 -3.80 -7.18 10.09
CA TYR A 40 -3.19 -6.48 8.96
C TYR A 40 -3.07 -5.01 9.32
N ASP A 41 -1.95 -4.41 8.91
CA ASP A 41 -1.65 -3.01 9.18
C ASP A 41 -1.45 -2.28 7.85
N HIS A 42 -2.47 -1.50 7.47
CA HIS A 42 -2.43 -0.64 6.29
C HIS A 42 -1.40 0.48 6.38
N GLY A 43 -0.93 0.81 7.59
CA GLY A 43 0.22 1.65 7.79
C GLY A 43 1.43 0.98 7.16
N ILE A 44 1.94 -0.10 7.76
CA ILE A 44 3.23 -0.68 7.35
C ILE A 44 3.17 -1.65 6.15
N GLY A 45 1.97 -1.96 5.65
CA GLY A 45 1.76 -2.91 4.55
C GLY A 45 2.17 -4.34 4.90
N ALA A 46 1.95 -4.76 6.15
CA ALA A 46 2.32 -6.09 6.63
C ALA A 46 1.15 -6.81 7.31
N PHE A 47 1.10 -8.12 7.08
CA PHE A 47 0.14 -9.05 7.64
C PHE A 47 0.83 -9.86 8.73
N HIS A 48 0.15 -10.11 9.84
CA HIS A 48 0.68 -10.77 11.02
C HIS A 48 -0.26 -11.89 11.44
N PHE A 49 0.19 -13.14 11.35
CA PHE A 49 -0.44 -14.27 12.03
C PHE A 49 0.21 -14.49 13.39
N LYS A 50 -0.61 -14.66 14.42
CA LYS A 50 -0.16 -14.86 15.80
C LYS A 50 -0.84 -16.07 16.40
N ALA A 51 -0.03 -16.94 17.00
CA ALA A 51 -0.52 -18.06 17.77
C ALA A 51 -0.49 -17.77 19.28
N ASP A 52 -1.39 -18.39 20.04
CA ASP A 52 -1.45 -18.25 21.50
C ASP A 52 -0.21 -18.83 22.21
N ASP A 53 0.47 -19.77 21.57
CA ASP A 53 1.74 -20.35 22.03
C ASP A 53 2.97 -19.44 21.80
N GLY A 54 2.77 -18.28 21.16
CA GLY A 54 3.80 -17.29 20.91
C GLY A 54 4.47 -17.37 19.53
N ARG A 55 4.11 -18.31 18.66
CA ARG A 55 4.57 -18.30 17.26
C ARG A 55 4.01 -17.09 16.50
N ASN A 56 4.81 -16.54 15.59
CA ASN A 56 4.40 -15.43 14.73
C ASN A 56 4.85 -15.68 13.28
N LEU A 57 4.03 -15.24 12.32
CA LEU A 57 4.40 -15.13 10.92
C LEU A 57 4.04 -13.75 10.40
N TYR A 58 4.92 -13.22 9.56
CA TYR A 58 4.78 -11.89 9.00
C TYR A 58 4.93 -11.95 7.47
N PHE A 59 4.10 -11.19 6.76
CA PHE A 59 4.14 -11.12 5.31
C PHE A 59 3.97 -9.68 4.82
N LYS A 60 4.74 -9.29 3.81
CA LYS A 60 4.33 -8.15 2.96
C LYS A 60 3.13 -8.59 2.13
N TYR A 61 2.20 -7.67 1.94
CA TYR A 61 1.00 -7.94 1.17
C TYR A 61 0.68 -6.84 0.17
N VAL A 62 -0.16 -7.17 -0.81
CA VAL A 62 -0.91 -6.21 -1.60
C VAL A 62 -2.40 -6.37 -1.27
N ASP A 63 -3.05 -5.27 -0.85
CA ASP A 63 -4.50 -5.21 -0.73
C ASP A 63 -5.06 -5.22 -2.15
N VAL A 64 -5.74 -6.30 -2.54
CA VAL A 64 -6.23 -6.49 -3.90
C VAL A 64 -7.57 -5.79 -4.09
N GLY A 65 -8.42 -5.81 -3.08
CA GLY A 65 -9.75 -5.25 -3.16
C GLY A 65 -10.72 -5.96 -2.23
N SER A 66 -11.99 -5.61 -2.38
CA SER A 66 -13.04 -6.10 -1.51
C SER A 66 -14.31 -6.47 -2.26
N PHE A 67 -15.00 -7.49 -1.75
CA PHE A 67 -16.29 -7.93 -2.23
C PHE A 67 -17.38 -7.63 -1.19
N SER A 68 -18.37 -6.83 -1.57
CA SER A 68 -19.54 -6.53 -0.73
C SER A 68 -20.62 -7.58 -0.95
N THR A 69 -20.90 -8.39 0.07
CA THR A 69 -21.98 -9.39 0.02
C THR A 69 -23.36 -8.76 0.11
N LYS A 70 -23.44 -7.50 0.55
CA LYS A 70 -24.69 -6.73 0.58
C LYS A 70 -25.06 -6.15 -0.78
N ALA A 71 -24.06 -5.69 -1.54
CA ALA A 71 -24.26 -5.06 -2.84
C ALA A 71 -23.99 -5.99 -4.02
N ASN A 72 -23.37 -7.16 -3.79
CA ASN A 72 -22.86 -8.05 -4.82
C ASN A 72 -21.92 -7.32 -5.78
N THR A 73 -20.98 -6.57 -5.22
CA THR A 73 -20.01 -5.79 -6.00
C THR A 73 -18.58 -6.07 -5.56
N TRP A 74 -17.70 -6.16 -6.54
CA TRP A 74 -16.27 -6.10 -6.35
C TRP A 74 -15.77 -4.66 -6.50
N ASN A 75 -14.91 -4.23 -5.58
CA ASN A 75 -14.18 -2.97 -5.67
C ASN A 75 -12.68 -3.23 -5.56
N TRP A 76 -11.93 -2.89 -6.61
CA TRP A 76 -10.47 -2.91 -6.54
C TRP A 76 -9.97 -1.89 -5.53
N SER A 77 -8.93 -2.25 -4.77
CA SER A 77 -8.39 -1.37 -3.73
C SER A 77 -7.81 -0.06 -4.30
N TRP A 78 -7.30 -0.05 -5.54
CA TRP A 78 -6.83 1.16 -6.21
C TRP A 78 -7.95 2.18 -6.52
N ASP A 79 -9.21 1.76 -6.53
CA ASP A 79 -10.38 2.65 -6.69
C ASP A 79 -10.98 3.06 -5.34
N ASN A 80 -10.53 2.44 -4.24
CA ASN A 80 -10.98 2.74 -2.89
C ASN A 80 -10.15 3.85 -2.24
N GLN A 81 -10.73 5.04 -2.09
CA GLN A 81 -10.05 6.21 -1.51
C GLN A 81 -9.59 6.03 -0.05
N THR A 82 -10.13 5.04 0.67
CA THR A 82 -9.71 4.74 2.04
C THR A 82 -8.54 3.78 2.11
N THR A 83 -8.18 3.11 1.01
CA THR A 83 -7.02 2.22 0.96
C THR A 83 -5.76 3.03 0.66
N PRO A 84 -4.71 2.97 1.51
CA PRO A 84 -3.47 3.69 1.23
C PRO A 84 -2.81 3.22 -0.07
N ALA A 85 -2.35 4.16 -0.89
CA ALA A 85 -1.79 3.87 -2.21
C ALA A 85 -0.64 2.83 -2.17
N HIS A 86 0.22 2.89 -1.15
CA HIS A 86 1.38 2.01 -1.06
C HIS A 86 1.02 0.52 -0.88
N VAL A 87 -0.13 0.19 -0.25
CA VAL A 87 -0.56 -1.22 -0.10
C VAL A 87 -1.28 -1.77 -1.33
N CYS A 88 -1.69 -0.93 -2.28
CA CYS A 88 -2.39 -1.36 -3.50
C CYS A 88 -1.63 -1.06 -4.80
N ARG A 89 -0.49 -0.34 -4.74
CA ARG A 89 0.28 0.10 -5.92
C ARG A 89 0.65 -1.02 -6.88
N GLY A 90 0.94 -2.21 -6.35
CA GLY A 90 1.23 -3.40 -7.17
C GLY A 90 0.16 -3.67 -8.25
N LEU A 91 -1.10 -3.30 -8.00
CA LEU A 91 -2.22 -3.49 -8.92
C LEU A 91 -2.14 -2.63 -10.19
N GLU A 92 -1.22 -1.68 -10.30
CA GLU A 92 -0.91 -1.02 -11.57
C GLU A 92 -0.54 -2.03 -12.66
N LYS A 93 0.17 -3.11 -12.30
CA LYS A 93 0.47 -4.22 -13.22
C LYS A 93 -0.79 -4.94 -13.68
N VAL A 94 -1.76 -5.13 -12.78
CA VAL A 94 -3.05 -5.75 -13.08
C VAL A 94 -3.86 -4.86 -14.03
N LYS A 95 -3.92 -3.57 -13.75
CA LYS A 95 -4.63 -2.58 -14.58
C LYS A 95 -4.01 -2.46 -15.97
N ALA A 96 -2.68 -2.39 -16.05
CA ALA A 96 -1.95 -2.34 -17.32
C ALA A 96 -2.15 -3.61 -18.15
N PHE A 97 -2.13 -4.79 -17.51
CA PHE A 97 -2.44 -6.05 -18.16
C PHE A 97 -3.89 -6.07 -18.68
N GLY A 98 -4.85 -5.58 -17.89
CA GLY A 98 -6.24 -5.43 -18.31
C GLY A 98 -6.41 -4.54 -19.54
N GLN A 99 -5.74 -3.39 -19.56
CA GLN A 99 -5.75 -2.46 -20.70
C GLN A 99 -5.14 -3.09 -21.96
N ALA A 100 -4.03 -3.81 -21.82
CA ALA A 100 -3.35 -4.44 -22.96
C ALA A 100 -4.17 -5.57 -23.61
N ASN A 101 -5.07 -6.21 -22.84
CA ASN A 101 -5.88 -7.36 -23.29
C ASN A 101 -7.38 -7.04 -23.39
N ASN A 102 -7.79 -5.77 -23.23
CA ASN A 102 -9.19 -5.34 -23.23
C ASN A 102 -10.08 -6.09 -22.20
N PHE A 103 -9.55 -6.32 -20.99
CA PHE A 103 -10.30 -6.94 -19.88
C PHE A 103 -10.89 -5.87 -18.97
N ASP A 104 -12.16 -5.52 -19.19
CA ASP A 104 -12.88 -4.49 -18.43
C ASP A 104 -12.90 -4.77 -16.92
N GLN A 105 -12.98 -6.04 -16.52
CA GLN A 105 -12.98 -6.48 -15.12
C GLN A 105 -11.69 -6.08 -14.38
N LEU A 106 -10.57 -5.91 -15.09
CA LEU A 106 -9.28 -5.53 -14.51
C LEU A 106 -9.03 -4.01 -14.56
N THR A 107 -9.89 -3.25 -15.24
CA THR A 107 -9.70 -1.81 -15.46
C THR A 107 -10.83 -0.96 -14.86
N LYS A 108 -12.01 -1.54 -14.65
CA LYS A 108 -13.15 -0.94 -13.96
C LYS A 108 -13.01 -1.15 -12.45
N GLY A 109 -12.99 -0.05 -11.68
CA GLY A 109 -12.72 -0.08 -10.24
C GLY A 109 -13.79 -0.84 -9.46
N LEU A 110 -15.05 -0.42 -9.62
CA LEU A 110 -16.23 -1.04 -9.03
C LEU A 110 -17.11 -1.71 -10.08
N PHE A 111 -17.46 -2.98 -9.89
CA PHE A 111 -18.40 -3.70 -10.77
C PHE A 111 -19.21 -4.77 -10.03
N GLU A 112 -20.31 -5.21 -10.65
CA GLU A 112 -21.15 -6.29 -10.12
C GLU A 112 -20.43 -7.64 -10.22
N GLY A 113 -20.59 -8.46 -9.18
CA GLY A 113 -20.00 -9.79 -9.11
C GLY A 113 -20.79 -10.71 -8.21
N ASP A 114 -20.19 -11.86 -7.93
CA ASP A 114 -20.73 -12.92 -7.09
C ASP A 114 -19.68 -13.38 -6.07
N ASP A 115 -20.06 -14.37 -5.26
CA ASP A 115 -19.20 -14.93 -4.20
C ASP A 115 -17.86 -15.51 -4.71
N TYR A 116 -17.73 -15.75 -6.02
CA TYR A 116 -16.50 -16.24 -6.66
C TYR A 116 -15.60 -15.12 -7.17
N THR A 117 -16.19 -13.95 -7.44
CA THR A 117 -15.50 -12.81 -8.07
C THR A 117 -14.26 -12.40 -7.28
N GLY A 118 -14.34 -12.37 -5.94
CA GLY A 118 -13.20 -11.99 -5.12
C GLY A 118 -12.00 -12.93 -5.28
N TRP A 119 -12.22 -14.24 -5.31
CA TRP A 119 -11.15 -15.21 -5.51
C TRP A 119 -10.59 -15.18 -6.93
N ALA A 120 -11.44 -14.97 -7.93
CA ALA A 120 -11.00 -14.80 -9.31
C ALA A 120 -10.06 -13.59 -9.48
N MET A 121 -10.42 -12.44 -8.91
CA MET A 121 -9.59 -11.23 -9.00
C MET A 121 -8.29 -11.40 -8.21
N ASN A 122 -8.37 -12.05 -7.04
CA ASN A 122 -7.19 -12.36 -6.22
C ASN A 122 -6.22 -13.31 -6.92
N ALA A 123 -6.73 -14.30 -7.67
CA ALA A 123 -5.91 -15.24 -8.44
C ALA A 123 -5.17 -14.55 -9.60
N ILE A 124 -5.84 -13.65 -10.33
CA ILE A 124 -5.21 -12.85 -11.38
C ILE A 124 -4.12 -11.95 -10.77
N ALA A 125 -4.42 -11.28 -9.65
CA ALA A 125 -3.44 -10.47 -8.95
C ALA A 125 -2.24 -11.33 -8.48
N ALA A 126 -2.48 -12.51 -7.91
CA ALA A 126 -1.43 -13.41 -7.44
C ALA A 126 -0.47 -13.79 -8.57
N ARG A 127 -1.00 -14.18 -9.75
CA ARG A 127 -0.18 -14.53 -10.91
C ARG A 127 0.64 -13.33 -11.42
N LEU A 128 0.01 -12.17 -11.59
CA LEU A 128 0.66 -10.98 -12.16
C LEU A 128 1.68 -10.31 -11.22
N LEU A 129 1.54 -10.55 -9.91
CA LEU A 129 2.41 -10.01 -8.88
C LEU A 129 3.42 -11.03 -8.35
N SER A 130 3.46 -12.23 -8.93
CA SER A 130 4.30 -13.34 -8.46
C SER A 130 4.15 -13.59 -6.96
N ALA A 131 2.91 -13.59 -6.47
CA ALA A 131 2.60 -13.79 -5.07
C ALA A 131 3.00 -15.19 -4.58
N ILE A 132 3.28 -15.32 -3.29
CA ILE A 132 3.59 -16.58 -2.63
C ILE A 132 2.37 -17.23 -1.97
N GLY A 133 1.27 -16.48 -1.79
CA GLY A 133 0.03 -16.97 -1.21
C GLY A 133 -1.08 -15.93 -1.25
N ALA A 134 -2.29 -16.34 -0.89
CA ALA A 134 -3.45 -15.47 -0.84
C ALA A 134 -4.20 -15.62 0.49
N TYR A 135 -4.91 -14.57 0.89
CA TYR A 135 -5.73 -14.59 2.09
C TYR A 135 -7.00 -13.74 1.93
N ARG A 136 -8.07 -14.14 2.62
CA ARG A 136 -9.34 -13.43 2.66
C ARG A 136 -9.73 -13.14 4.10
N VAL A 137 -9.91 -11.87 4.41
CA VAL A 137 -10.40 -11.40 5.70
C VAL A 137 -11.92 -11.21 5.64
N PRO A 138 -12.70 -11.92 6.49
CA PRO A 138 -14.13 -11.71 6.61
C PRO A 138 -14.48 -10.55 7.55
N GLN A 139 -15.42 -9.71 7.13
CA GLN A 139 -16.17 -8.75 7.93
C GLN A 139 -17.68 -8.98 7.72
N GLU A 140 -18.55 -8.29 8.47
CA GLU A 140 -20.00 -8.57 8.51
C GLU A 140 -20.66 -8.68 7.12
N HIS A 141 -20.37 -7.74 6.21
CA HIS A 141 -20.90 -7.71 4.84
C HIS A 141 -19.84 -7.44 3.78
N LEU A 142 -18.57 -7.71 4.11
CA LEU A 142 -17.43 -7.39 3.26
C LEU A 142 -16.36 -8.46 3.41
N PHE A 143 -15.83 -8.94 2.28
CA PHE A 143 -14.60 -9.72 2.24
C PHE A 143 -13.48 -8.86 1.68
N ILE A 144 -12.34 -8.78 2.37
CA ILE A 144 -11.13 -8.11 1.86
C ILE A 144 -10.14 -9.19 1.43
N TYR A 145 -9.52 -8.99 0.26
CA TYR A 145 -8.64 -9.96 -0.37
C TYR A 145 -7.23 -9.42 -0.45
N PHE A 146 -6.29 -10.26 -0.04
CA PHE A 146 -4.87 -9.96 -0.04
C PHE A 146 -4.11 -11.03 -0.83
N VAL A 147 -3.01 -10.61 -1.43
CA VAL A 147 -1.94 -11.51 -1.86
C VAL A 147 -0.68 -11.21 -1.06
N PHE A 148 0.02 -12.26 -0.64
CA PHE A 148 1.31 -12.15 0.04
C PHE A 148 2.43 -12.19 -1.00
N THR A 149 3.35 -11.23 -0.94
CA THR A 149 4.47 -11.16 -1.87
C THR A 149 5.71 -11.82 -1.31
N ASN A 150 6.05 -11.55 -0.04
CA ASN A 150 7.23 -12.08 0.63
C ASN A 150 6.94 -12.37 2.10
N GLN A 151 7.60 -13.38 2.68
CA GLN A 151 7.68 -13.54 4.13
C GLN A 151 8.65 -12.49 4.70
N LEU A 152 8.32 -11.97 5.88
CA LEU A 152 9.20 -11.11 6.68
C LEU A 152 9.70 -11.87 7.91
N THR A 153 10.94 -11.63 8.27
CA THR A 153 11.47 -11.91 9.61
C THR A 153 10.86 -10.96 10.64
N GLN A 154 11.01 -11.30 11.92
CA GLN A 154 10.56 -10.41 12.99
C GLN A 154 11.32 -9.06 12.97
N GLU A 155 12.63 -9.08 12.70
CA GLU A 155 13.45 -7.86 12.62
C GLU A 155 12.97 -6.94 11.48
N GLU A 156 12.68 -7.50 10.31
CA GLU A 156 12.12 -6.72 9.20
C GLU A 156 10.74 -6.15 9.54
N TYR A 157 9.85 -6.95 10.16
CA TYR A 157 8.53 -6.49 10.59
C TYR A 157 8.60 -5.38 11.65
N ASP A 158 9.49 -5.51 12.63
CA ASP A 158 9.69 -4.49 13.68
C ASP A 158 10.30 -3.22 13.07
N GLY A 159 11.28 -3.36 12.16
CA GLY A 159 11.86 -2.24 11.43
C GLY A 159 10.86 -1.48 10.54
N LEU A 160 9.83 -2.16 10.02
CA LEU A 160 8.74 -1.47 9.32
C LEU A 160 7.93 -0.58 10.26
N LYS A 161 7.73 -0.95 11.53
CA LYS A 161 6.97 -0.11 12.47
C LYS A 161 7.67 1.21 12.77
N ASP A 162 9.00 1.18 12.82
CA ASP A 162 9.80 2.40 13.05
C ASP A 162 9.69 3.40 11.89
N LYS A 163 9.33 2.93 10.69
CA LYS A 163 9.13 3.76 9.50
C LYS A 163 7.73 4.37 9.41
N TYR A 164 6.85 4.21 10.41
CA TYR A 164 5.46 4.66 10.33
C TYR A 164 5.01 5.38 11.60
N VAL A 165 4.07 6.31 11.44
CA VAL A 165 3.52 7.11 12.54
C VAL A 165 2.00 7.13 12.50
N ASP A 166 1.40 6.95 13.68
CA ASP A 166 -0.04 7.09 13.86
C ASP A 166 -0.48 8.53 13.58
N CYS A 167 -1.46 8.67 12.69
CA CYS A 167 -2.04 9.94 12.31
C CYS A 167 -3.52 9.97 12.69
N SER A 168 -3.94 11.00 13.41
CA SER A 168 -5.35 11.17 13.79
C SER A 168 -6.29 11.42 12.61
N ILE A 169 -5.75 11.75 11.43
CA ILE A 169 -6.52 12.03 10.20
C ILE A 169 -6.46 10.84 9.24
N HIS A 170 -5.29 10.20 9.12
CA HIS A 170 -5.00 9.18 8.10
C HIS A 170 -4.75 7.78 8.67
N ASN A 171 -5.06 7.57 9.95
CA ASN A 171 -4.77 6.37 10.75
C ASN A 171 -3.27 6.11 10.96
N SER A 172 -2.55 5.76 9.90
CA SER A 172 -1.09 5.51 9.92
C SER A 172 -0.51 5.81 8.54
N GLY A 173 0.73 6.31 8.51
CA GLY A 173 1.45 6.51 7.26
C GLY A 173 2.95 6.63 7.47
N ARG A 174 3.71 6.54 6.37
CA ARG A 174 5.18 6.57 6.40
C ARG A 174 5.65 7.76 7.22
N LEU A 175 6.63 7.56 8.07
CA LEU A 175 7.28 8.59 8.85
C LEU A 175 7.83 9.65 7.90
N SER A 176 7.56 10.91 8.19
CA SER A 176 8.01 12.03 7.35
C SER A 176 8.29 13.22 8.25
N PHE A 177 9.21 14.08 7.82
CA PHE A 177 9.75 15.16 8.61
C PHE A 177 9.49 16.49 7.93
N VAL A 178 8.94 17.44 8.68
CA VAL A 178 8.73 18.80 8.19
C VAL A 178 9.19 19.82 9.21
N CYS A 179 9.60 21.02 8.80
CA CYS A 179 9.88 22.08 9.78
C CYS A 179 8.60 22.52 10.53
N GLN A 180 8.74 23.06 11.74
CA GLN A 180 7.59 23.53 12.54
C GLN A 180 6.73 24.56 11.79
N HIS A 181 7.35 25.36 10.92
CA HIS A 181 6.75 26.47 10.20
C HIS A 181 5.89 26.03 9.01
N ILE A 182 6.06 24.81 8.49
CA ILE A 182 5.18 24.29 7.45
C ILE A 182 3.76 24.19 8.01
N SER A 183 2.84 24.91 7.36
CA SER A 183 1.43 24.96 7.71
C SER A 183 0.61 24.07 6.77
N LYS A 184 -0.47 23.49 7.30
CA LYS A 184 -1.50 22.83 6.48
C LYS A 184 -2.52 23.82 5.91
N ASP A 185 -2.57 25.03 6.47
CA ASP A 185 -3.66 25.99 6.24
C ASP A 185 -3.22 27.24 5.46
N GLN A 186 -1.91 27.41 5.23
CA GLN A 186 -1.35 28.60 4.61
C GLN A 186 -0.15 28.24 3.74
N TYR A 187 0.04 28.98 2.65
CA TYR A 187 1.24 28.88 1.83
C TYR A 187 2.48 29.33 2.64
N THR A 188 3.48 28.45 2.73
CA THR A 188 4.76 28.74 3.41
C THR A 188 5.97 28.41 2.55
N GLY A 189 5.75 27.92 1.33
CA GLY A 189 6.78 27.28 0.50
C GLY A 189 7.01 25.83 0.88
N PHE A 190 7.58 25.08 -0.07
CA PHE A 190 7.87 23.65 0.05
C PHE A 190 9.15 23.30 -0.69
N HIS A 191 10.24 23.14 0.07
CA HIS A 191 11.52 22.62 -0.39
C HIS A 191 11.65 21.21 0.17
N GLU A 192 12.17 20.28 -0.63
CA GLU A 192 12.30 18.87 -0.26
C GLU A 192 13.74 18.38 -0.48
N ALA A 193 14.14 17.38 0.30
CA ALA A 193 15.48 16.80 0.22
C ALA A 193 15.74 16.11 -1.13
N PHE A 194 14.69 15.57 -1.73
CA PHE A 194 14.67 14.93 -3.04
C PHE A 194 13.27 15.08 -3.65
N GLU A 195 13.17 14.98 -4.97
CA GLU A 195 11.87 14.99 -5.66
C GLU A 195 11.08 13.74 -5.26
N SER A 196 10.06 13.93 -4.42
CA SER A 196 9.22 12.84 -3.91
C SER A 196 7.90 12.71 -4.68
N ASP A 197 7.44 11.48 -4.93
CA ASP A 197 6.13 11.24 -5.57
C ASP A 197 5.35 10.18 -4.76
N PRO A 198 4.09 10.45 -4.35
CA PRO A 198 3.28 9.47 -3.63
C PRO A 198 3.01 8.17 -4.42
N LEU A 199 3.29 8.15 -5.73
CA LEU A 199 3.17 7.01 -6.63
C LEU A 199 4.51 6.30 -6.89
N VAL A 200 5.64 6.92 -6.55
CA VAL A 200 6.97 6.30 -6.66
C VAL A 200 7.36 5.70 -5.32
N ASP A 201 8.03 4.55 -5.34
CA ASP A 201 8.70 4.02 -4.14
C ASP A 201 10.11 4.58 -4.19
N ASP A 202 10.29 5.78 -3.64
CA ASP A 202 11.62 6.27 -3.36
C ASP A 202 12.22 5.29 -2.35
N ASP A 203 13.38 4.72 -2.71
CA ASP A 203 14.04 3.63 -1.99
C ASP A 203 13.82 3.76 -0.47
N GLU A 204 13.55 2.63 0.17
CA GLU A 204 13.19 2.50 1.59
C GLU A 204 14.19 3.15 2.59
N GLU A 205 15.31 3.69 2.10
CA GLU A 205 16.38 4.35 2.83
C GLU A 205 16.17 5.87 3.02
N ASP A 206 15.39 6.54 2.17
CA ASP A 206 15.26 8.00 2.23
C ASP A 206 13.94 8.44 2.89
N ASP A 207 14.04 9.09 4.05
CA ASP A 207 12.87 9.66 4.73
C ASP A 207 12.39 10.94 4.03
N TYR A 208 11.07 11.06 3.80
CA TYR A 208 10.50 12.28 3.23
C TYR A 208 10.74 13.47 4.17
N GLN A 209 11.49 14.45 3.66
CA GLN A 209 11.91 15.63 4.41
C GLN A 209 11.57 16.89 3.62
N ALA A 210 10.83 17.80 4.23
CA ALA A 210 10.50 19.09 3.62
C ALA A 210 10.57 20.28 4.59
N TRP A 211 10.78 21.47 4.05
CA TRP A 211 10.87 22.69 4.83
C TRP A 211 10.33 23.91 4.06
N CYS A 212 9.99 24.97 4.80
CA CYS A 212 9.42 26.19 4.25
C CYS A 212 10.48 27.13 3.65
N ASP A 213 10.03 28.17 2.94
CA ASP A 213 10.92 29.18 2.31
C ASP A 213 11.84 29.88 3.33
N GLU A 214 11.36 30.15 4.54
CA GLU A 214 12.17 30.79 5.59
C GLU A 214 13.26 29.86 6.12
N CYS A 215 12.95 28.57 6.27
CA CYS A 215 13.95 27.57 6.63
C CYS A 215 15.00 27.40 5.52
N GLU A 216 14.60 27.48 4.24
CA GLU A 216 15.55 27.39 3.14
C GLU A 216 16.50 28.60 3.12
N LYS A 217 16.00 29.81 3.35
CA LYS A 217 16.85 31.01 3.45
C LYS A 217 17.93 30.86 4.52
N ILE A 218 17.56 30.33 5.69
CA ILE A 218 18.50 30.11 6.79
C ILE A 218 19.48 28.98 6.47
N ARG A 219 19.02 27.87 5.90
CA ARG A 219 19.89 26.78 5.46
C ARG A 219 20.93 27.28 4.45
N LEU A 220 20.52 28.11 3.49
CA LEU A 220 21.42 28.70 2.51
C LEU A 220 22.40 29.71 3.14
N SER A 221 21.99 30.50 4.13
CA SER A 221 22.91 31.42 4.82
C SER A 221 23.93 30.70 5.70
N GLU A 222 23.52 29.59 6.33
CA GLU A 222 24.37 28.72 7.13
C GLU A 222 25.23 27.77 6.27
N GLY A 223 24.92 27.64 4.99
CA GLY A 223 25.59 26.75 4.03
C GLY A 223 25.13 25.29 4.09
N GLU A 224 24.56 24.85 5.21
CA GLU A 224 24.06 23.48 5.41
C GLU A 224 23.02 23.38 6.54
N TRP A 225 22.52 22.16 6.76
CA TRP A 225 21.78 21.81 7.97
C TRP A 225 22.76 21.64 9.12
N ASN A 226 22.70 22.55 10.10
CA ASN A 226 23.57 22.60 11.27
C ASN A 226 22.74 22.94 12.52
N ASP A 227 23.38 23.07 13.68
CA ASP A 227 22.69 23.36 14.94
C ASP A 227 21.84 24.64 14.89
N VAL A 228 22.26 25.68 14.16
CA VAL A 228 21.55 26.96 14.03
C VAL A 228 20.29 26.79 13.18
N SER A 229 20.43 26.23 11.97
CA SER A 229 19.30 26.03 11.06
C SER A 229 18.30 25.00 11.61
N MET A 230 18.79 23.95 12.29
CA MET A 230 17.95 22.96 12.98
C MET A 230 17.20 23.56 14.18
N ALA A 231 17.84 24.42 14.98
CA ALA A 231 17.20 25.09 16.11
C ALA A 231 16.09 26.05 15.67
N PHE A 232 16.24 26.67 14.49
CA PHE A 232 15.17 27.46 13.87
C PHE A 232 14.06 26.57 13.31
N ALA A 233 14.42 25.56 12.53
CA ALA A 233 13.45 24.72 11.83
C ALA A 233 12.59 23.87 12.76
N LYS A 234 13.13 23.42 13.90
CA LYS A 234 12.48 22.53 14.88
C LYS A 234 11.62 21.48 14.20
N ILE A 235 12.29 20.52 13.57
CA ILE A 235 11.65 19.48 12.78
C ILE A 235 10.58 18.74 13.60
N LYS A 236 9.41 18.56 13.01
CA LYS A 236 8.29 17.78 13.53
C LYS A 236 8.03 16.58 12.63
N ILE A 237 7.46 15.54 13.22
CA ILE A 237 7.03 14.33 12.53
C ILE A 237 5.60 14.53 12.01
N VAL A 238 5.35 14.08 10.78
CA VAL A 238 4.03 13.93 10.15
C VAL A 238 3.97 12.60 9.42
N CYS A 239 2.78 12.10 9.08
CA CYS A 239 2.66 10.94 8.19
C CYS A 239 2.86 11.36 6.72
N GLY A 240 3.23 10.41 5.87
CA GLY A 240 3.48 10.65 4.44
C GLY A 240 2.27 11.22 3.69
N GLN A 241 1.05 10.84 4.08
CA GLN A 241 -0.16 11.43 3.49
C GLN A 241 -0.28 12.92 3.82
N CYS A 242 -0.03 13.30 5.08
CA CYS A 242 0.04 14.71 5.47
C CYS A 242 1.14 15.45 4.69
N TYR A 243 2.31 14.83 4.50
CA TYR A 243 3.41 15.39 3.74
C TYR A 243 2.99 15.72 2.30
N PHE A 244 2.39 14.77 1.58
CA PHE A 244 1.97 14.98 0.19
C PHE A 244 0.77 15.93 0.05
N GLU A 245 -0.14 15.96 1.03
CA GLU A 245 -1.19 16.99 1.07
C GLU A 245 -0.61 18.40 1.21
N ILE A 246 0.43 18.58 2.04
CA ILE A 246 1.15 19.86 2.19
C ILE A 246 1.85 20.22 0.88
N LYS A 247 2.55 19.26 0.25
CA LYS A 247 3.24 19.44 -1.03
C LYS A 247 2.27 19.95 -2.10
N LYS A 248 1.16 19.25 -2.28
CA LYS A 248 0.13 19.59 -3.28
C LYS A 248 -0.42 21.00 -3.08
N ARG A 249 -0.71 21.41 -1.84
CA ARG A 249 -1.21 22.76 -1.54
C ARG A 249 -0.21 23.84 -1.94
N ASN A 250 1.05 23.68 -1.56
CA ASN A 250 2.11 24.64 -1.89
C ASN A 250 2.44 24.69 -3.39
N GLN A 251 2.18 23.63 -4.16
CA GLN A 251 2.28 23.67 -5.63
C GLN A 251 1.10 24.44 -6.28
N THR A 252 -0.08 24.41 -5.66
CA THR A 252 -1.29 25.07 -6.19
C THR A 252 -1.48 26.52 -5.74
N GLY A 253 -0.68 27.00 -4.78
CA GLY A 253 -0.77 28.37 -4.26
C GLY A 253 -2.06 28.67 -3.48
N GLN A 254 -2.75 27.63 -3.00
CA GLN A 254 -3.94 27.72 -2.14
C GLN A 254 -3.61 27.28 -0.72
#